data_AF-A0A4Y9LJU6-F1
#
_entry.id   AF-A0A4Y9LJU6-F1
#
_cell.length_a   1.000
_cell.length_b   1.000
_cell.length_c   1.000
_cell.angle_alpha   90.00
_cell.angle_beta   90.00
_cell.angle_gamma   90.00
#
_symmetry.space_group_name_H-M   'P 1'
#
loop_
_entity.id
_entity.type
_entity.pdbx_description
1 polymer ?
#
loop_
_entity_poly.entity_id
_entity_poly.type
_entity_poly.pdbx_seq_one_letter_code
_entity_poly.pdbx_strand_id
1 'polypeptide(L)' 'MDQQMQDAIVSVAFDKAWRFVEKDPLLAHNRKTVLHSRLCTFLESSIKKGERNTLNLANAAIRSLRAELARSTEQ' A
#
# COMPACT_ATOMS: atom_id res chain seq x y z
N MET A 1 -12.78 -10.35 15.79
CA MET A 1 -11.42 -9.86 15.49
C MET A 1 -11.43 -8.38 15.70
N ASP A 2 -10.64 -7.92 16.66
CA ASP A 2 -10.63 -6.54 17.14
C ASP A 2 -10.20 -5.58 16.04
N GLN A 3 -11.08 -4.64 15.67
CA GLN A 3 -10.81 -3.58 14.69
C GLN A 3 -9.49 -2.87 15.00
N GLN A 4 -9.21 -2.65 16.28
CA GLN A 4 -7.96 -2.04 16.76
C GLN A 4 -6.70 -2.80 16.33
N MET A 5 -6.76 -4.14 16.29
CA MET A 5 -5.62 -4.95 15.85
C MET A 5 -5.42 -4.85 14.34
N GLN A 6 -6.50 -4.79 13.56
CA GLN A 6 -6.41 -4.56 12.12
C GLN A 6 -5.82 -3.19 11.82
N ASP A 7 -6.29 -2.15 12.51
CA ASP A 7 -5.79 -0.78 12.34
C ASP A 7 -4.30 -0.67 12.69
N ALA A 8 -3.85 -1.35 13.74
CA ALA A 8 -2.43 -1.43 14.10
C ALA A 8 -1.59 -2.12 13.00
N ILE A 9 -2.09 -3.22 12.43
CA ILE A 9 -1.43 -3.94 11.33
C ILE A 9 -1.36 -3.05 10.07
N VAL A 10 -2.45 -2.36 9.71
CA VAL A 10 -2.47 -1.42 8.60
C VAL A 10 -1.43 -0.33 8.81
N SER A 11 -1.42 0.30 9.98
CA SER A 11 -0.50 1.39 10.30
C SER A 11 0.96 0.96 10.15
N VAL A 12 1.34 -0.19 10.72
CA VAL A 12 2.71 -0.70 10.61
C VAL A 12 3.07 -1.08 9.17
N ALA A 13 2.16 -1.73 8.43
CA ALA A 13 2.39 -2.09 7.03
C ALA A 13 2.48 -0.84 6.14
N PHE A 14 1.68 0.19 6.44
CA PHE A 14 1.68 1.47 5.76
C PHE A 14 3.02 2.17 5.92
N ASP A 15 3.50 2.36 7.16
CA ASP A 15 4.78 3.01 7.42
C ASP A 15 5.95 2.31 6.72
N LYS A 16 5.93 0.97 6.72
CA LYS A 16 6.92 0.17 5.99
C LYS A 16 6.83 0.44 4.51
N ALA A 17 5.64 0.36 3.92
CA ALA A 17 5.45 0.54 2.50
C ALA A 17 5.78 1.98 2.05
N TRP A 18 5.34 2.98 2.79
CA TRP A 18 5.49 4.39 2.48
C TRP A 18 6.96 4.81 2.31
N ARG A 19 7.85 4.29 3.17
CA ARG A 19 9.30 4.52 3.06
C ARG A 19 9.90 4.03 1.73
N PHE A 20 9.32 3.01 1.11
CA PHE A 20 9.72 2.56 -0.23
C PHE A 20 9.03 3.35 -1.33
N VAL A 21 7.73 3.65 -1.16
CA VAL A 21 6.96 4.45 -2.13
C VAL A 21 7.61 5.80 -2.38
N GLU A 22 8.09 6.48 -1.34
CA GLU A 22 8.75 7.78 -1.48
C GLU A 22 10.11 7.72 -2.19
N LYS A 23 10.77 6.56 -2.17
CA LYS A 23 12.08 6.34 -2.79
C LYS A 23 12.00 5.68 -4.16
N ASP A 24 10.82 5.22 -4.54
CA ASP A 24 10.59 4.50 -5.78
C ASP A 24 10.43 5.50 -6.94
N PRO A 25 11.33 5.50 -7.93
CA PRO A 25 11.26 6.44 -9.04
C PRO A 25 9.96 6.33 -9.84
N LEU A 26 9.33 5.16 -9.94
CA LEU A 26 8.06 5.00 -10.67
C LEU A 26 6.90 5.63 -9.91
N LEU A 27 6.97 5.63 -8.57
CA LEU A 27 5.89 6.13 -7.72
C LEU A 27 6.10 7.61 -7.35
N ALA A 28 7.33 8.05 -7.14
CA ALA A 28 7.68 9.37 -6.63
C ALA A 28 7.20 10.54 -7.51
N HIS A 29 6.98 10.31 -8.81
CA HIS A 29 6.42 11.32 -9.73
C HIS A 29 4.90 11.55 -9.54
N ASN A 30 4.22 10.68 -8.80
CA ASN A 30 2.78 10.77 -8.59
C ASN A 30 2.43 11.61 -7.34
N ARG A 31 1.21 12.12 -7.30
CA ARG A 31 0.71 12.90 -6.16
C ARG A 31 0.70 12.04 -4.89
N LYS A 32 1.38 12.48 -3.84
CA LYS A 32 1.46 11.77 -2.55
C LYS A 32 0.08 11.43 -1.98
N THR A 33 -0.90 12.31 -2.11
CA THR A 33 -2.29 12.06 -1.65
C THR A 33 -2.94 10.88 -2.36
N VAL A 34 -2.71 10.73 -3.67
CA VAL A 34 -3.21 9.60 -4.47
C VAL A 34 -2.51 8.32 -4.06
N LEU A 35 -1.18 8.34 -3.95
CA LEU A 35 -0.38 7.19 -3.51
C LEU A 35 -0.82 6.72 -2.13
N HIS A 36 -1.01 7.64 -1.19
CA HIS A 36 -1.45 7.35 0.17
C HIS A 36 -2.83 6.70 0.20
N SER A 37 -3.82 7.28 -0.50
CA SER A 37 -5.18 6.75 -0.55
C SER A 37 -5.23 5.35 -1.18
N ARG A 38 -4.49 5.13 -2.27
CA ARG A 38 -4.40 3.82 -2.94
C ARG A 38 -3.68 2.79 -2.08
N LEU A 39 -2.58 3.17 -1.44
CA LEU A 39 -1.83 2.28 -0.57
C LEU A 39 -2.68 1.79 0.61
N CYS A 40 -3.43 2.68 1.27
CA CYS A 40 -4.41 2.29 2.31
C CYS A 40 -5.45 1.31 1.76
N THR A 41 -6.03 1.61 0.60
CA THR A 41 -7.04 0.75 -0.05
C THR A 41 -6.53 -0.67 -0.28
N PHE A 42 -5.28 -0.83 -0.74
CA PHE A 42 -4.68 -2.14 -0.97
C PHE A 42 -4.36 -2.90 0.32
N LEU A 43 -3.94 -2.19 1.37
CA LEU A 43 -3.67 -2.78 2.68
C LEU A 43 -4.96 -3.31 3.33
N GLU A 44 -6.00 -2.49 3.37
CA GLU A 44 -7.33 -2.88 3.88
C GLU A 44 -7.89 -4.08 3.11
N SER A 45 -7.78 -4.07 1.79
CA SER A 45 -8.26 -5.17 0.95
C SER A 45 -7.51 -6.48 1.22
N SER A 46 -6.22 -6.40 1.54
CA SER A 46 -5.40 -7.58 1.85
C SER A 46 -5.71 -8.14 3.24
N ILE A 47 -5.99 -7.27 4.22
CA ILE A 47 -6.43 -7.69 5.56
C ILE A 47 -7.82 -8.32 5.50
N LYS A 48 -8.75 -7.79 4.69
CA LYS A 48 -10.06 -8.42 4.44
C LYS A 48 -9.95 -9.83 3.88
N LYS A 49 -8.87 -10.14 3.15
CA LYS A 49 -8.56 -11.49 2.64
C LYS A 49 -7.88 -12.40 3.68
N GLY A 50 -7.55 -11.87 4.85
CA GLY A 50 -6.98 -12.62 5.97
C GLY A 50 -5.46 -12.53 6.11
N GLU A 51 -4.77 -11.74 5.29
CA GLU A 51 -3.33 -11.49 5.48
C GLU A 51 -3.11 -10.60 6.72
N ARG A 52 -2.15 -10.97 7.56
CA ARG A 52 -1.81 -10.26 8.81
C ARG A 52 -0.32 -9.96 8.92
N ASN A 53 0.50 -10.54 8.04
CA ASN A 53 1.92 -10.28 7.99
C ASN A 53 2.18 -8.90 7.36
N THR A 54 2.68 -7.97 8.18
CA THR A 54 2.90 -6.57 7.77
C THR A 54 3.88 -6.40 6.62
N LEU A 55 4.86 -7.31 6.47
CA LEU A 55 5.80 -7.27 5.33
C LEU A 55 5.12 -7.72 4.04
N ASN A 56 4.32 -8.78 4.08
CA ASN A 56 3.57 -9.25 2.92
C ASN A 56 2.55 -8.19 2.48
N LEU A 57 1.84 -7.60 3.44
CA LEU A 57 0.90 -6.50 3.18
C LEU A 57 1.59 -5.33 2.49
N ALA A 58 2.71 -4.87 3.03
CA ALA A 58 3.48 -3.76 2.45
C ALA A 58 3.94 -4.07 1.02
N ASN A 59 4.56 -5.23 0.81
CA ASN A 59 5.08 -5.63 -0.50
C ASN A 59 3.96 -5.81 -1.54
N ALA A 60 2.86 -6.44 -1.16
CA ALA A 60 1.70 -6.63 -2.02
C ALA A 60 1.04 -5.29 -2.40
N ALA A 61 0.93 -4.37 -1.43
CA ALA A 61 0.38 -3.04 -1.67
C ALA A 61 1.26 -2.21 -2.61
N ILE A 62 2.59 -2.21 -2.41
CA ILE A 62 3.53 -1.55 -3.34
C ILE A 62 3.43 -2.15 -4.75
N ARG A 63 3.41 -3.48 -4.88
CA ARG A 63 3.30 -4.14 -6.19
C ARG A 63 2.00 -3.76 -6.90
N SER A 64 0.89 -3.72 -6.17
CA SER A 64 -0.42 -3.33 -6.73
C SER A 64 -0.43 -1.86 -7.15
N LEU A 65 0.16 -0.98 -6.32
CA LEU A 65 0.29 0.44 -6.61
C LEU A 65 1.11 0.69 -7.88
N ARG A 66 2.26 0.01 -8.03
CA ARG A 66 3.08 0.05 -9.26
C ARG A 66 2.29 -0.41 -10.48
N ALA A 67 1.56 -1.52 -10.37
CA ALA A 67 0.79 -2.08 -11.48
C ALA A 67 -0.40 -1.19 -11.90
N GLU A 68 -1.03 -0.49 -10.95
CA GLU A 68 -2.09 0.47 -11.25
C GLU A 68 -1.55 1.69 -12.01
N LEU A 69 -0.43 2.25 -11.54
CA LEU A 69 0.13 3.46 -12.10
C LEU A 69 0.86 3.22 -13.42
N ALA A 70 1.57 2.09 -13.57
CA ALA A 70 2.18 1.70 -14.84
C ALA A 70 1.13 1.59 -15.96
N ARG A 71 -0.05 1.01 -15.66
CA ARG A 71 -1.16 0.96 -16.62
C ARG A 71 -1.77 2.34 -16.93
N SER A 72 -1.71 3.27 -15.99
CA SER A 72 -2.24 4.62 -16.18
C SER A 72 -1.31 5.51 -17.01
N THR A 73 -0.02 5.17 -17.10
CA THR A 73 0.96 5.89 -17.94
C THR A 73 0.93 5.46 -19.41
N GLU A 74 0.23 4.37 -19.75
CA GLU A 74 0.07 3.88 -21.13
C GLU A 74 -1.21 4.39 -21.84
N GLN A 75 -1.88 5.40 -21.28
CA GLN A 75 -3.05 6.08 -21.89
C GLN A 75 -2.74 7.55 -22.18
#